data_AF-A0A9D5SCL7-F1
#
_entry.id   AF-A0A9D5SCL7-F1
#
_cell.length_a   1.000
_cell.length_b   1.000
_cell.length_c   1.000
_cell.angle_alpha   90.00
_cell.angle_beta   90.00
_cell.angle_gamma   90.00
#
_symmetry.space_group_name_H-M   'P 1'
#
loop_
_entity.id
_entity.type
_entity.pdbx_description
1 polymer ?
#
loop_
_entity_poly.entity_id
_entity_poly.type
_entity_poly.pdbx_seq_one_letter_code
_entity_poly.pdbx_strand_id
1 'polypeptide(L)' 'MTEKKQRENYSQEKLHSIGEEVSFRCGNSIKKGIIFIVDANGTFEQPNIPSYDIMVDNEDTLYKHVSWNLVY' A
#
# COMPACT_ATOMS: atom_id res chain seq x y z
N MET A 1 17.50 -15.16 -8.85
CA MET A 1 17.81 -15.11 -7.39
C MET A 1 17.16 -13.91 -6.67
N THR A 2 16.40 -13.06 -7.36
CA THR A 2 15.99 -11.74 -6.85
C THR A 2 14.59 -11.74 -6.20
N GLU A 3 13.67 -12.57 -6.67
CA GLU A 3 12.26 -12.57 -6.23
C GLU A 3 12.05 -13.26 -4.87
N LYS A 4 12.76 -14.37 -4.60
CA LYS A 4 12.71 -15.08 -3.31
C LYS A 4 13.13 -14.18 -2.15
N LYS A 5 14.17 -13.37 -2.35
CA LYS A 5 14.72 -12.46 -1.35
C LYS A 5 13.76 -11.32 -0.98
N GLN A 6 12.98 -10.83 -1.94
CA GLN A 6 12.01 -9.76 -1.70
C GLN A 6 10.79 -10.28 -0.91
N ARG A 7 10.27 -11.48 -1.26
CA ARG A 7 9.20 -12.14 -0.48
C ARG A 7 9.59 -12.41 0.97
N GLU A 8 10.82 -12.88 1.21
CA GLU A 8 11.32 -13.12 2.57
C GLU A 8 11.46 -11.82 3.36
N ASN A 9 11.89 -10.72 2.74
CA ASN A 9 11.93 -9.41 3.40
C ASN A 9 10.52 -8.89 3.76
N TYR A 10 9.51 -9.04 2.89
CA TYR A 10 8.12 -8.69 3.22
C TYR A 10 7.54 -9.52 4.35
N SER A 11 7.93 -10.79 4.45
CA SER A 11 7.45 -11.66 5.53
C SER A 11 7.88 -11.22 6.93
N GLN A 12 8.86 -10.32 7.02
CA GLN A 12 9.34 -9.75 8.29
C GLN A 12 8.74 -8.38 8.62
N GLU A 13 8.21 -7.64 7.64
CA GLU A 13 7.54 -6.36 7.88
C GLU A 13 6.04 -6.55 8.05
N LYS A 14 5.48 -5.90 9.08
CA LYS A 14 4.05 -5.97 9.36
C LYS A 14 3.31 -5.12 8.32
N LEU A 15 2.64 -5.78 7.38
CA LEU A 15 1.73 -5.13 6.44
C LEU A 15 0.51 -4.56 7.17
N HIS A 16 -0.05 -3.49 6.62
CA HIS A 16 -1.25 -2.85 7.14
C HIS A 16 -2.50 -3.66 6.76
N SER A 17 -3.52 -3.57 7.60
CA SER A 17 -4.78 -4.31 7.46
C SER A 17 -5.93 -3.42 6.97
N ILE A 18 -6.97 -4.04 6.41
CA ILE A 18 -8.22 -3.35 6.06
C ILE A 18 -8.80 -2.68 7.32
N GLY A 19 -9.24 -1.43 7.17
CA GLY A 19 -9.78 -0.60 8.26
C GLY A 19 -8.71 0.16 9.06
N GLU A 20 -7.43 -0.06 8.77
CA GLU A 20 -6.34 0.68 9.39
C GLU A 20 -6.24 2.09 8.79
N GLU A 21 -6.09 3.08 9.68
CA GLU A 21 -5.78 4.45 9.28
C GLU A 21 -4.27 4.58 9.06
N VAL A 22 -3.91 5.00 7.85
CA VAL A 22 -2.53 5.11 7.41
C VAL A 22 -2.26 6.47 6.80
N SER A 23 -0.98 6.83 6.74
CA SER A 23 -0.54 7.97 5.95
C SER A 23 0.27 7.48 4.76
N PHE A 24 0.19 8.17 3.63
CA PHE A 24 0.91 7.78 2.44
C PHE A 24 1.39 8.97 1.63
N ARG A 25 2.46 8.77 0.85
CA ARG A 25 2.99 9.80 -0.05
C ARG A 25 2.32 9.71 -1.42
N CYS A 26 1.73 10.82 -1.86
CA CYS A 26 1.17 11.00 -3.20
C CYS A 26 1.81 12.24 -3.84
N GLY A 27 2.77 12.02 -4.75
CA GLY A 27 3.61 13.09 -5.28
C GLY A 27 4.38 13.79 -4.15
N ASN A 28 4.19 15.12 -4.02
CA ASN A 28 4.82 15.93 -2.98
C ASN A 28 3.95 16.07 -1.71
N SER A 29 2.78 15.44 -1.68
CA SER A 29 1.84 15.55 -0.57
C SER A 29 1.82 14.30 0.28
N ILE A 30 1.62 14.50 1.58
CA ILE A 30 1.26 13.45 2.53
C ILE A 30 -0.26 13.46 2.67
N LYS A 31 -0.87 12.29 2.52
CA LYS A 31 -2.31 12.09 2.68
C LYS A 31 -2.56 11.09 3.79
N LYS A 32 -3.72 11.19 4.42
CA LYS A 32 -4.17 10.29 5.49
C LYS A 32 -5.49 9.67 5.07
N GLY A 33 -5.63 8.37 5.25
CA GLY A 33 -6.83 7.66 4.83
C GLY A 33 -6.94 6.29 5.45
N ILE A 34 -8.02 5.59 5.11
CA ILE A 34 -8.31 4.24 5.60
C ILE A 34 -8.03 3.23 4.50
N ILE A 35 -7.41 2.10 4.83
CA ILE A 35 -7.25 0.99 3.88
C ILE A 35 -8.59 0.29 3.66
N PHE A 36 -9.05 0.28 2.42
CA PHE A 36 -10.28 -0.40 2.01
C PHE A 36 -10.00 -1.78 1.39
N ILE A 37 -8.90 -1.90 0.65
CA ILE A 37 -8.51 -3.14 -0.02
C ILE A 37 -7.01 -3.35 0.16
N VAL A 38 -6.63 -4.59 0.43
CA VAL A 38 -5.24 -5.07 0.37
C VAL A 38 -5.13 -5.96 -0.86
N ASP A 39 -4.30 -5.57 -1.81
CA ASP A 39 -4.01 -6.37 -3.01
C ASP A 39 -2.64 -7.03 -2.89
N ALA A 40 -2.66 -8.37 -2.76
CA ALA A 40 -1.45 -9.18 -2.65
C ALA A 40 -0.73 -9.38 -3.99
N ASN A 41 -1.38 -9.08 -5.12
CA ASN A 41 -0.80 -9.12 -6.46
C ASN A 41 -0.31 -7.75 -6.95
N GLY A 42 -0.27 -6.76 -6.07
CA GLY A 42 0.53 -5.56 -6.22
C GLY A 42 0.14 -4.56 -7.29
N THR A 43 1.07 -3.63 -7.53
CA THR A 43 0.91 -2.52 -8.48
C THR A 43 1.25 -2.95 -9.91
N PHE A 44 0.88 -2.14 -10.90
CA PHE A 44 1.30 -2.34 -12.29
C PHE A 44 2.81 -2.56 -12.34
N GLU A 45 3.24 -3.60 -13.08
CA GLU A 45 4.65 -4.02 -13.24
C GLU A 45 5.32 -4.70 -12.03
N GLN A 46 4.67 -4.73 -10.85
CA GLN A 46 5.22 -5.34 -9.63
C GLN A 46 4.24 -6.35 -9.00
N PRO A 47 3.96 -7.48 -9.67
CA PRO A 47 2.90 -8.41 -9.29
C PRO A 47 3.11 -9.14 -7.95
N ASN A 48 4.28 -8.98 -7.34
CA ASN A 48 4.66 -9.67 -6.10
C ASN A 48 4.77 -8.72 -4.89
N ILE A 49 4.37 -7.45 -5.05
CA ILE A 49 4.59 -6.39 -4.07
C ILE A 49 3.24 -5.87 -3.58
N PRO A 50 2.87 -6.03 -2.30
CA PRO A 50 1.55 -5.63 -1.81
C PRO A 50 1.23 -4.16 -2.12
N SER A 51 -0.05 -3.90 -2.42
CA SER A 51 -0.56 -2.55 -2.62
C SER A 51 -1.91 -2.37 -1.93
N TYR A 52 -2.31 -1.12 -1.75
CA TYR A 52 -3.52 -0.76 -1.03
C TYR A 52 -4.42 0.15 -1.86
N ASP A 53 -5.73 -0.04 -1.73
CA ASP A 53 -6.70 1.01 -2.06
C ASP A 53 -7.04 1.77 -0.77
N ILE A 54 -6.80 3.08 -0.76
CA ILE A 54 -6.91 3.95 0.43
C ILE A 54 -7.97 5.03 0.18
N MET A 55 -8.99 5.08 1.04
CA MET A 55 -10.00 6.13 1.02
C MET A 55 -9.54 7.34 1.83
N VAL A 56 -9.59 8.52 1.23
CA VAL A 56 -9.29 9.80 1.87
C VAL A 56 -10.59 10.59 1.99
N ASP A 57 -11.26 10.46 3.14
CA ASP A 57 -12.63 10.95 3.36
C ASP A 57 -12.78 12.46 3.14
N ASN A 58 -11.78 13.26 3.54
CA ASN A 58 -11.83 14.72 3.37
C ASN A 58 -11.68 15.17 1.91
N GLU A 59 -11.29 14.27 1.01
CA GLU A 59 -11.18 14.51 -0.42
C GLU A 59 -12.25 13.74 -1.23
N ASP A 60 -13.09 12.93 -0.57
CA ASP A 60 -14.04 12.01 -1.22
C ASP A 60 -13.38 11.19 -2.36
N THR A 61 -12.15 10.72 -2.11
CA THR A 61 -11.28 10.15 -3.15
C THR A 61 -10.69 8.81 -2.71
N LEU A 62 -10.84 7.79 -3.58
CA LEU A 62 -10.19 6.48 -3.44
C LEU A 62 -8.89 6.45 -4.24
N TYR A 63 -7.76 6.37 -3.55
CA TYR A 63 -6.44 6.19 -4.15
C TYR A 63 -6.18 4.70 -4.34
N LYS A 64 -5.98 4.27 -5.58
CA LYS A 64 -5.81 2.85 -5.93
C LYS A 64 -4.34 2.47 -6.08
N HIS A 65 -4.03 1.21 -5.82
CA HIS A 65 -2.69 0.63 -6.04
C HIS A 65 -1.56 1.44 -5.38
N VAL A 66 -1.78 1.95 -4.16
CA VAL A 66 -0.73 2.61 -3.39
C VAL A 66 0.27 1.55 -2.94
N SER A 67 1.50 1.60 -3.46
CA SER A 67 2.54 0.65 -3.08
C SER A 67 2.82 0.69 -1.59
N TRP A 68 3.03 -0.48 -0.97
CA TRP A 68 3.24 -0.57 0.48
C TRP A 68 4.38 0.32 1.00
N ASN A 69 5.44 0.51 0.21
CA ASN A 69 6.61 1.31 0.59
C ASN A 69 6.35 2.83 0.61
N LEU A 70 5.17 3.26 0.18
CA LEU A 70 4.72 4.65 0.26
C LEU A 70 3.81 4.91 1.46
N VAL A 71 3.45 3.85 2.20
CA VAL A 71 2.52 3.87 3.34
C VAL A 71 3.30 3.73 4.65
N TYR A 72 2.87 4.48 5.68
CA TYR A 72 3.48 4.55 7.01
C TYR A 72 2.45 4.83 8.10
#